data_AF-B0CRT0-F1
#
_entry.id   AF-B0CRT0-F1
#
_cell.length_a   1.000
_cell.length_b   1.000
_cell.length_c   1.000
_cell.angle_alpha   90.00
_cell.angle_beta   90.00
_cell.angle_gamma   90.00
#
_symmetry.space_group_name_H-M   'P 1'
#
loop_
_entity.id
_entity.type
_entity.pdbx_description
1 polymer ?
#
loop_
_entity_poly.entity_id
_entity_poly.type
_entity_poly.pdbx_seq_one_letter_code
_entity_poly.pdbx_strand_id
1 'polypeptide(L)'
;MRSIQHVGNVIQRAYGADGLTVACQDGKAAGQTVPHVHFHLLPRKFQGDRFASDKDAVYPALEHQEGSLLSELHESKKPLPLKVDADDDRAPRTMEEMVEEASWLRGFFVEQEESTS
;
A
#
# COMPACT_ATOMS: atom_id res chain seq x y z
N MET A 1 -6.36 16.11 0.58
CA MET A 1 -5.36 15.66 1.58
C MET A 1 -5.99 15.08 2.87
N ARG A 2 -7.19 15.47 3.29
CA ARG A 2 -7.84 14.96 4.53
C ARG A 2 -7.94 13.43 4.60
N SER A 3 -8.36 12.76 3.53
CA SER A 3 -8.50 11.29 3.52
C SER A 3 -7.15 10.57 3.64
N ILE A 4 -6.10 11.09 3.00
CA ILE A 4 -4.75 10.52 3.06
C ILE A 4 -4.22 10.57 4.49
N GLN A 5 -4.37 11.73 5.16
CA GLN A 5 -3.95 11.89 6.55
C GLN A 5 -4.77 10.99 7.50
N HIS A 6 -6.09 10.92 7.29
CA HIS A 6 -6.97 10.10 8.12
C HIS A 6 -6.66 8.61 8.01
N VAL A 7 -6.57 8.08 6.78
CA VAL A 7 -6.19 6.68 6.54
C VAL A 7 -4.75 6.43 7.01
N GLY A 8 -3.82 7.35 6.72
CA GLY A 8 -2.43 7.24 7.18
C GLY A 8 -2.32 7.09 8.69
N ASN A 9 -3.01 7.94 9.46
CA ASN A 9 -3.00 7.85 10.92
C ASN A 9 -3.55 6.51 11.45
N VAL A 10 -4.57 5.96 10.80
CA VAL A 10 -5.10 4.63 11.16
C VAL A 10 -4.09 3.54 10.84
N ILE A 11 -3.55 3.55 9.63
CA ILE A 11 -2.56 2.58 9.16
C ILE A 11 -1.29 2.62 10.05
N GLN A 12 -0.80 3.80 10.39
CA GLN A 12 0.37 3.94 11.26
C GLN A 12 0.13 3.33 12.64
N ARG A 13 -1.05 3.56 13.25
CA ARG A 13 -1.40 2.95 14.55
C ARG A 13 -1.60 1.44 14.45
N ALA A 14 -2.40 0.98 13.49
CA ALA A 14 -2.78 -0.42 13.35
C ALA A 14 -1.55 -1.33 13.18
N TYR A 15 -0.53 -0.87 12.44
CA TYR A 15 0.70 -1.63 12.22
C TYR A 15 1.84 -1.27 13.19
N GLY A 16 1.62 -0.36 14.15
CA GLY A 16 2.63 0.11 15.09
C GLY A 16 3.87 0.66 14.37
N ALA A 17 3.64 1.54 13.40
CA ALA A 17 4.69 2.15 12.58
C ALA A 17 5.18 3.48 13.16
N ASP A 18 6.46 3.76 12.94
CA ASP A 18 7.14 4.97 13.41
C ASP A 18 6.96 6.14 12.43
N GLY A 19 6.54 5.86 11.20
CA GLY A 19 6.22 6.86 10.19
C GLY A 19 5.54 6.26 8.97
N LEU A 20 5.35 7.08 7.93
CA LEU A 20 4.74 6.70 6.68
C LEU A 20 5.53 7.23 5.49
N THR A 21 5.67 6.41 4.46
CA THR A 21 5.92 6.92 3.10
C THR A 21 4.58 7.11 2.42
N VAL A 22 4.34 8.32 1.90
CA VAL A 22 3.16 8.66 1.11
C VAL A 22 3.65 9.01 -0.30
N ALA A 23 3.26 8.22 -1.30
CA ALA A 23 3.69 8.42 -2.69
C ALA A 23 2.49 8.55 -3.63
N CYS A 24 2.63 9.41 -4.63
CA CYS A 24 1.66 9.58 -5.71
C CYS A 24 2.42 9.69 -7.03
N GLN A 25 2.11 8.78 -7.96
CA GLN A 25 2.69 8.74 -9.29
C GLN A 25 1.64 9.29 -10.25
N ASP A 26 1.71 10.59 -10.52
CA ASP A 26 0.74 11.29 -11.37
C ASP A 26 1.23 11.36 -12.82
N GLY A 27 0.68 10.47 -13.66
CA GLY A 27 1.04 10.33 -15.07
C GLY A 27 2.20 9.36 -15.34
N LYS A 28 2.24 8.86 -16.58
CA LYS A 28 3.20 7.82 -17.01
C LYS A 28 4.67 8.19 -16.76
N ALA A 29 5.01 9.47 -16.88
CA ALA A 29 6.38 9.95 -16.65
C ALA A 29 6.82 9.87 -15.19
N ALA A 30 5.86 9.84 -14.25
CA ALA A 30 6.10 9.60 -12.82
C ALA A 30 6.04 8.11 -12.45
N GLY A 31 5.94 7.22 -13.44
CA GLY A 31 5.83 5.77 -13.25
C GLY A 31 4.40 5.26 -13.10
N GLN A 32 3.37 6.10 -13.24
CA GLN A 32 1.97 5.68 -13.11
C GLN A 32 1.62 4.57 -14.10
N THR A 33 1.13 3.46 -13.57
CA THR A 33 0.61 2.39 -14.43
C THR A 33 -0.90 2.43 -14.56
N VAL A 34 -1.66 2.23 -13.49
CA VAL A 34 -3.13 2.27 -13.60
C VAL A 34 -3.57 3.72 -13.85
N PRO A 35 -4.36 4.00 -14.92
CA PRO A 35 -4.79 5.37 -15.26
C PRO A 35 -5.92 5.86 -14.34
N HIS A 36 -5.64 5.86 -13.04
CA HIS A 36 -6.50 6.33 -11.96
C HIS A 36 -5.60 6.92 -10.87
N VAL A 37 -5.94 8.12 -10.39
CA VAL A 37 -5.17 8.76 -9.31
C VAL A 37 -5.30 7.92 -8.04
N HIS A 38 -4.16 7.42 -7.55
CA HIS A 38 -4.08 6.66 -6.31
C HIS A 38 -2.83 7.08 -5.53
N PHE A 39 -2.83 6.73 -4.24
CA PHE A 39 -1.76 7.06 -3.32
C PHE A 39 -1.31 5.77 -2.64
N HIS A 40 0.00 5.56 -2.56
CA HIS A 40 0.58 4.51 -1.75
C HIS A 40 0.80 5.03 -0.33
N LEU A 41 0.32 4.29 0.66
CA LEU A 41 0.54 4.54 2.08
C LEU A 41 1.32 3.37 2.67
N LEU A 42 2.62 3.56 2.91
CA LEU A 42 3.49 2.49 3.41
C LEU A 42 3.89 2.76 4.86
N PRO A 43 3.45 1.92 5.83
CA PRO A 43 3.97 1.92 7.20
C PRO A 43 5.48 1.73 7.21
N ARG A 44 6.20 2.62 7.90
CA ARG A 44 7.67 2.58 8.05
C ARG A 44 8.06 2.35 9.49
N LYS A 45 9.13 1.58 9.73
CA LYS A 45 9.65 1.30 11.08
C LYS A 45 11.13 1.61 11.18
N PHE A 46 11.61 2.02 12.35
CA PHE A 46 13.05 2.18 12.57
C PHE A 46 13.80 0.84 12.55
N GLN A 47 13.14 -0.23 12.99
CA GLN A 47 13.70 -1.59 13.05
C GLN A 47 12.78 -2.57 12.34
N GLY A 48 13.37 -3.50 11.58
CA GLY A 48 12.62 -4.50 10.81
C GLY A 48 11.96 -3.98 9.53
N ASP A 49 12.22 -2.72 9.15
CA ASP A 49 11.80 -2.17 7.86
C ASP A 49 12.81 -2.55 6.77
N ARG A 50 12.30 -3.11 5.66
CA ARG A 50 13.09 -3.52 4.48
C ARG A 50 13.95 -2.37 3.94
N PHE A 51 13.47 -1.14 4.03
CA PHE A 51 14.12 0.05 3.49
C PHE A 51 14.70 0.93 4.62
N ALA A 52 15.08 0.33 5.77
CA ALA A 52 15.68 1.06 6.88
C ALA A 52 17.07 1.61 6.55
N SER A 53 17.87 0.86 5.81
CA SER A 53 19.25 1.22 5.42
C SER A 53 19.29 2.31 4.35
N ASP A 54 18.41 2.22 3.36
CA ASP A 54 18.22 3.22 2.31
C ASP A 54 16.72 3.49 2.16
N LYS A 55 16.30 4.69 2.57
CA LYS A 55 14.89 5.07 2.56
C LYS A 55 14.37 5.31 1.13
N ASP A 56 15.25 5.68 0.21
CA ASP A 56 14.89 6.01 -1.17
C ASP A 56 14.77 4.77 -2.05
N ALA A 57 15.30 3.63 -1.61
CA ALA A 57 15.12 2.33 -2.27
C ALA A 57 13.65 1.88 -2.37
N VAL A 58 12.73 2.53 -1.65
CA VAL A 58 11.28 2.30 -1.78
C VAL A 58 10.73 2.74 -3.14
N TYR A 59 11.26 3.80 -3.75
CA TYR A 59 10.75 4.35 -5.01
C TYR A 59 10.98 3.43 -6.21
N PRO A 60 12.20 2.91 -6.46
CA PRO A 60 12.39 1.94 -7.54
C PRO A 60 11.60 0.64 -7.29
N ALA A 61 11.37 0.25 -6.03
CA ALA A 61 10.53 -0.90 -5.70
C ALA A 61 9.04 -0.67 -6.06
N LEU A 62 8.52 0.54 -5.80
CA LEU A 62 7.15 0.92 -6.20
C LEU A 62 6.99 0.94 -7.72
N GLU A 63 7.92 1.55 -8.44
CA GLU A 63 7.88 1.63 -9.91
C GLU A 63 7.90 0.24 -10.57
N HIS A 64 8.74 -0.67 -10.07
CA HIS A 64 8.79 -2.05 -10.55
C HIS A 64 7.45 -2.77 -10.36
N GLN A 65 6.85 -2.65 -9.16
CA GLN A 65 5.57 -3.28 -8.85
C GLN A 65 4.43 -2.73 -9.69
N GLU A 66 4.34 -1.40 -9.82
CA GLU A 66 3.31 -0.77 -10.65
C GLU A 66 3.39 -1.28 -12.09
N GLY A 67 4.59 -1.45 -12.65
CA GLY A 67 4.85 -2.01 -13.99
C GLY A 67 4.13 -3.33 -14.26
N SER A 68 4.19 -4.27 -13.31
CA SER A 68 3.57 -5.61 -13.42
C SER A 68 2.04 -5.55 -13.52
N LEU A 69 1.42 -4.60 -12.81
CA LEU A 69 -0.04 -4.47 -12.78
C LEU A 69 -0.63 -4.16 -14.16
N LEU A 70 0.07 -3.36 -14.96
CA LEU A 70 -0.44 -2.98 -16.29
C LEU A 70 -0.47 -4.14 -17.27
N SER A 71 0.55 -5.01 -17.21
CA SER A 71 0.58 -6.25 -17.99
C SER A 71 -0.58 -7.17 -17.61
N GLU A 72 -0.87 -7.29 -16.31
CA GLU A 72 -1.93 -8.15 -15.78
C GLU A 72 -3.33 -7.62 -16.11
N LEU A 73 -3.54 -6.30 -16.11
CA LEU A 73 -4.84 -5.69 -16.44
C LEU A 73 -5.19 -5.76 -17.94
N HIS A 74 -4.20 -5.73 -18.84
CA HIS A 74 -4.42 -5.84 -20.28
C HIS A 74 -4.72 -7.28 -20.75
N GLU A 75 -4.32 -8.30 -19.99
CA GLU A 75 -4.72 -9.68 -20.25
C GLU A 75 -6.08 -9.95 -19.60
N SER A 76 -7.16 -9.62 -20.32
CA SER A 76 -8.56 -9.86 -19.92
C SER A 76 -8.95 -11.36 -19.86
N LYS A 77 -8.18 -12.20 -19.16
CA LYS A 77 -8.46 -13.62 -18.92
C LYS A 77 -8.22 -13.95 -17.44
N LYS A 78 -9.30 -13.79 -16.66
CA LYS A 78 -9.45 -14.10 -15.23
C LYS A 78 -8.66 -13.16 -14.31
N PRO A 79 -9.23 -12.76 -13.16
CA PRO A 79 -8.47 -12.05 -12.13
C PRO A 79 -7.40 -13.01 -11.60
N LEU A 80 -6.19 -12.87 -12.10
CA LEU A 80 -5.02 -13.44 -11.47
C LEU A 80 -4.62 -12.52 -10.30
N PRO A 81 -4.22 -13.10 -9.17
CA PRO A 81 -4.03 -12.35 -7.94
C PRO A 81 -2.84 -11.40 -8.05
N LEU A 82 -3.05 -10.16 -7.60
CA LEU A 82 -2.10 -9.05 -7.57
C LEU A 82 -0.78 -9.50 -6.93
N LYS A 83 0.33 -9.54 -7.69
CA LYS A 83 1.66 -9.78 -7.12
C LYS A 83 2.14 -8.55 -6.35
N VAL A 84 2.51 -8.75 -5.09
CA VAL A 84 3.05 -7.72 -4.20
C VAL A 84 4.42 -8.20 -3.75
N ASP A 85 5.43 -7.92 -4.57
CA ASP A 85 6.74 -8.56 -4.44
C ASP A 85 7.63 -7.79 -3.46
N ALA A 86 7.37 -8.04 -2.17
CA ALA A 86 8.27 -7.67 -1.09
C ALA A 86 9.40 -8.70 -0.83
N ASP A 87 9.41 -9.79 -1.60
CA ASP A 87 10.44 -10.83 -1.74
C ASP A 87 10.01 -11.61 -3.00
N ASP A 88 10.92 -12.07 -3.87
CA ASP A 88 10.58 -12.86 -5.07
C ASP A 88 9.84 -14.18 -4.73
N ASP A 89 9.83 -14.57 -3.45
CA ASP A 89 9.12 -15.72 -2.89
C ASP A 89 7.78 -15.37 -2.19
N ARG A 90 7.33 -14.11 -2.19
CA ARG A 90 6.07 -13.73 -1.53
C ARG A 90 4.88 -14.03 -2.44
N ALA A 91 4.18 -15.13 -2.17
CA ALA A 91 2.93 -15.45 -2.87
C ALA A 91 1.91 -14.29 -2.73
N PRO A 92 1.15 -13.98 -3.80
CA PRO A 92 -0.01 -13.09 -3.71
C PRO A 92 -0.93 -13.52 -2.57
N ARG A 93 -1.40 -12.55 -1.78
CA ARG A 93 -2.38 -12.80 -0.72
C ARG A 93 -3.69 -13.29 -1.31
N THR A 94 -4.39 -14.15 -0.58
CA THR A 94 -5.72 -14.59 -1.00
C THR A 94 -6.74 -13.47 -0.83
N MET A 95 -7.87 -13.57 -1.53
CA MET A 95 -8.96 -12.61 -1.36
C MET A 95 -9.49 -12.66 0.08
N GLU A 96 -9.52 -13.84 0.69
CA GLU A 96 -9.93 -14.03 2.08
C GLU A 96 -9.04 -13.25 3.04
N GLU A 97 -7.71 -13.34 2.89
CA GLU A 97 -6.75 -12.59 3.72
C GLU A 97 -6.92 -11.08 3.56
N MET A 98 -7.13 -10.61 2.32
CA MET A 98 -7.37 -9.19 2.05
C MET A 98 -8.67 -8.68 2.68
N VAL A 99 -9.73 -9.48 2.65
CA VAL A 99 -11.03 -9.15 3.26
C VAL A 99 -10.93 -9.14 4.78
N GLU A 100 -10.22 -10.10 5.36
CA GLU A 100 -9.98 -10.16 6.80
C GLU A 100 -9.21 -8.93 7.28
N GLU A 101 -8.11 -8.58 6.61
CA GLU A 101 -7.32 -7.39 6.91
C GLU A 101 -8.15 -6.11 6.78
N ALA A 102 -8.93 -5.96 5.69
CA ALA A 102 -9.79 -4.79 5.50
C ALA A 102 -10.87 -4.67 6.59
N SER A 103 -11.45 -5.80 7.02
CA SER A 103 -12.46 -5.85 8.07
C SER A 103 -11.87 -5.49 9.43
N TRP A 104 -10.67 -5.97 9.71
CA TRP A 104 -9.91 -5.61 10.92
C TRP A 104 -9.54 -4.12 10.91
N LEU A 105 -8.98 -3.60 9.81
CA LEU A 105 -8.63 -2.18 9.67
C LEU A 105 -9.84 -1.26 9.86
N ARG A 106 -11.02 -1.67 9.39
CA ARG A 106 -12.27 -0.93 9.57
C ARG A 106 -12.56 -0.63 11.04
N GLY A 107 -12.22 -1.53 11.96
CA GLY A 107 -12.44 -1.34 13.41
C GLY A 107 -11.74 -0.09 13.96
N PHE A 108 -10.52 0.19 13.49
CA PHE A 108 -9.73 1.34 13.97
C PHE A 108 -10.25 2.71 13.52
N PHE A 109 -11.11 2.73 12.50
CA PHE A 109 -11.77 3.97 12.05
C PHE A 109 -12.93 4.35 12.97
N VAL A 110 -13.65 3.37 13.55
CA VAL A 110 -14.79 3.61 14.45
C VAL A 110 -14.32 4.13 15.82
N GLU A 111 -13.22 3.58 16.36
CA GLU A 111 -12.62 4.03 17.62
C GLU A 111 -12.17 5.51 17.59
N GLN A 112 -11.84 6.04 16.42
CA GLN A 112 -11.43 7.45 16.26
C GLN A 112 -12.61 8.42 16.41
N GLU A 113 -13.80 8.03 15.95
CA GLU A 113 -15.01 8.87 16.05
C GLU A 113 -15.51 8.96 17.50
N GLU A 114 -15.40 7.87 18.27
CA GLU A 114 -15.79 7.83 19.67
C GLU A 114 -14.82 8.58 20.60
N SER A 115 -13.52 8.61 20.28
CA SER A 115 -12.50 9.33 21.07
C SER A 115 -12.45 10.85 20.85
N THR A 116 -13.13 11.35 19.82
CA THR A 116 -13.21 12.78 19.49
C THR A 116 -14.57 13.41 19.82
N SER A 117 -15.45 12.65 20.49
CA SER A 117 -16.78 13.08 20.96
C SER A 117 -16.83 13.39 22.45
#